data_AF-A0A0J7JVI3-F1
#
_entry.id   AF-A0A0J7JVI3-F1
#
_cell.length_a   1.000
_cell.length_b   1.000
_cell.length_c   1.000
_cell.angle_alpha   90.00
_cell.angle_beta   90.00
_cell.angle_gamma   90.00
#
_symmetry.space_group_name_H-M   'P 1'
#
loop_
_entity.id
_entity.type
_entity.pdbx_description
1 polymer ?
#
loop_
_entity_poly.entity_id
_entity_poly.type
_entity_poly.pdbx_seq_one_letter_code
_entity_poly.pdbx_strand_id
1 'polypeptide(L)'
;MSVEENNQGTAAGAGRRSFSGLGFVSTFSGGPNIKNFLQEFKDAAKLDKWTDEEMVFALPLRLREEAATFFRENVRNRDLSKFEEIEKALLDRFQPREQPTENLRKLIHSIQLPTESVRAFASRIEALSYKNGSGVAKG
;
A
#
# COMPACT_ATOMS: atom_id res chain seq x y z
N MET A 1 23.72 -50.26 33.27
CA MET A 1 22.40 -50.13 32.60
C MET A 1 22.34 -48.72 32.05
N SER A 2 22.46 -48.61 30.73
CA SER A 2 22.37 -47.36 30.00
C SER A 2 20.92 -47.13 29.60
N VAL A 3 20.43 -45.91 29.79
CA VAL A 3 19.23 -45.39 29.13
C VAL A 3 19.47 -43.90 28.95
N GLU A 4 20.10 -43.55 27.83
CA GLU A 4 20.05 -42.19 27.29
C GLU A 4 18.84 -42.14 26.35
N GLU A 5 17.82 -41.38 26.76
CA GLU A 5 16.66 -41.07 25.94
C GLU A 5 17.09 -40.20 24.75
N ASN A 6 17.11 -40.81 23.57
CA ASN A 6 17.34 -40.15 22.29
C ASN A 6 16.03 -39.45 21.86
N ASN A 7 15.81 -38.22 22.33
CA ASN A 7 14.73 -37.37 21.84
C ASN A 7 15.19 -36.68 20.54
N GLN A 8 15.12 -37.40 19.42
CA GLN A 8 15.31 -36.82 18.10
C GLN A 8 14.09 -35.95 17.76
N GLY A 9 14.23 -34.66 17.99
CA GLY A 9 13.32 -33.64 17.49
C GLY A 9 13.21 -33.74 15.97
N THR A 10 12.01 -34.08 15.50
CA THR A 10 11.62 -34.07 14.09
C THR A 10 11.74 -32.64 13.56
N ALA A 11 12.89 -32.31 12.94
CA ALA A 11 13.03 -31.10 12.15
C ALA A 11 12.13 -31.23 10.91
N ALA A 12 10.87 -30.82 11.06
CA ALA A 12 9.94 -30.65 9.96
C ALA A 12 10.63 -29.78 8.89
N GLY A 13 10.71 -30.32 7.68
CA GLY A 13 11.53 -29.77 6.61
C GLY A 13 11.29 -28.28 6.39
N ALA A 14 12.37 -27.51 6.46
CA ALA A 14 12.43 -26.16 5.91
C ALA A 14 12.34 -26.26 4.38
N GLY A 15 11.15 -26.57 3.87
CA GLY A 15 10.85 -26.48 2.45
C GLY A 15 11.11 -25.04 2.02
N ARG A 16 12.00 -24.84 1.04
CA ARG A 16 12.22 -23.53 0.43
C ARG A 16 10.88 -23.05 -0.11
N ARG A 17 10.23 -22.11 0.60
CA ARG A 17 9.01 -21.48 0.11
C ARG A 17 9.39 -20.59 -1.07
N SER A 18 8.70 -20.80 -2.18
CA SER A 18 8.96 -20.09 -3.43
C SER A 18 8.03 -18.88 -3.50
N PHE A 19 8.61 -17.69 -3.57
CA PHE A 19 7.86 -16.44 -3.84
C PHE A 19 7.71 -16.26 -5.36
N SER A 20 7.06 -17.22 -6.02
CA SER A 20 6.96 -17.25 -7.49
C SER A 20 6.15 -16.07 -8.03
N GLY A 21 5.07 -15.72 -7.32
CA GLY A 21 4.23 -14.56 -7.60
C GLY A 21 4.99 -13.24 -7.58
N LEU A 22 6.09 -13.17 -6.83
CA LEU A 22 6.90 -11.96 -6.70
C LEU A 22 7.47 -11.54 -8.05
N GLY A 23 7.76 -12.47 -8.97
CA GLY A 23 8.26 -12.19 -10.33
C GLY A 23 7.35 -11.28 -11.15
N PHE A 24 6.05 -11.29 -10.88
CA PHE A 24 5.04 -10.52 -11.60
C PHE A 24 4.77 -9.15 -10.96
N VAL A 25 5.28 -8.90 -9.75
CA VAL A 25 5.10 -7.63 -9.06
C VAL A 25 6.13 -6.62 -9.56
N SER A 26 5.64 -5.46 -9.99
CA SER A 26 6.50 -4.34 -10.39
C SER A 26 7.34 -3.82 -9.22
N THR A 27 8.52 -3.24 -9.49
CA THR A 27 9.30 -2.59 -8.43
C THR A 27 8.76 -1.20 -8.14
N PHE A 28 8.82 -0.77 -6.87
CA PHE A 28 8.33 0.53 -6.44
C PHE A 28 9.46 1.41 -5.87
N SER A 29 9.64 2.59 -6.45
CA SER A 29 10.69 3.56 -6.06
C SER A 29 10.18 4.76 -5.25
N GLY A 30 8.86 4.92 -5.03
CA GLY A 30 8.29 6.08 -4.31
C GLY A 30 7.31 6.95 -5.11
N GLY A 31 6.69 6.43 -6.17
CA GLY A 31 5.77 7.18 -7.04
C GLY A 31 4.30 7.24 -6.56
N PRO A 32 3.43 7.99 -7.27
CA PRO A 32 2.01 8.17 -6.90
C PRO A 32 1.16 6.90 -7.00
N ASN A 33 1.67 5.85 -7.66
CA ASN A 33 0.96 4.61 -7.97
C ASN A 33 1.08 3.56 -6.85
N ILE A 34 1.36 3.96 -5.61
CA ILE A 34 1.53 3.04 -4.47
C ILE A 34 0.35 2.07 -4.30
N LYS A 35 -0.89 2.53 -4.56
CA LYS A 35 -2.09 1.68 -4.47
C LYS A 35 -2.06 0.51 -5.45
N ASN A 36 -1.66 0.77 -6.70
CA ASN A 36 -1.59 -0.26 -7.73
C ASN A 36 -0.49 -1.27 -7.38
N PHE A 37 0.68 -0.78 -6.94
CA PHE A 37 1.76 -1.64 -6.48
C PHE A 37 1.34 -2.55 -5.31
N LEU A 38 0.70 -2.00 -4.28
CA LEU A 38 0.23 -2.77 -3.13
C LEU A 38 -0.84 -3.81 -3.54
N GLN A 39 -1.69 -3.46 -4.49
CA GLN A 39 -2.68 -4.39 -5.04
C GLN A 39 -2.02 -5.54 -5.80
N GLU A 40 -1.10 -5.25 -6.71
CA GLU A 40 -0.30 -6.27 -7.42
C GLU A 40 0.43 -7.20 -6.44
N PHE A 41 1.04 -6.63 -5.40
CA PHE A 41 1.72 -7.39 -4.36
C PHE A 41 0.77 -8.30 -3.59
N LYS A 42 -0.42 -7.79 -3.21
CA LYS A 42 -1.46 -8.59 -2.53
C LYS A 42 -2.01 -9.71 -3.41
N ASP A 43 -2.14 -9.47 -4.70
CA ASP A 43 -2.65 -10.49 -5.62
C ASP A 43 -1.61 -11.60 -5.85
N ALA A 44 -0.32 -11.26 -5.92
CA ALA A 44 0.77 -12.23 -5.87
C ALA A 44 0.78 -13.03 -4.55
N ALA A 45 0.59 -12.34 -3.42
CA ALA A 45 0.52 -12.98 -2.10
C ALA A 45 -0.65 -13.96 -1.98
N LYS A 46 -1.81 -13.62 -2.55
CA LYS A 46 -2.98 -14.50 -2.59
C LYS A 46 -2.75 -15.73 -3.45
N LEU A 47 -2.09 -15.58 -4.60
CA LEU A 47 -1.80 -16.68 -5.52
C LEU A 47 -0.94 -17.76 -4.84
N ASP A 48 0.09 -17.32 -4.13
CA ASP A 48 1.04 -18.19 -3.43
C ASP A 48 0.65 -18.48 -1.96
N LYS A 49 -0.49 -17.94 -1.49
CA LYS A 49 -1.02 -18.07 -0.12
C LYS A 49 -0.02 -17.66 0.96
N TRP A 50 0.63 -16.51 0.78
CA TRP A 50 1.58 -15.98 1.76
C TRP A 50 0.90 -15.66 3.10
N THR A 51 1.59 -15.97 4.18
CA THR A 51 1.27 -15.47 5.52
C THR A 51 1.65 -14.00 5.63
N ASP A 52 1.16 -13.35 6.69
CA ASP A 52 1.48 -11.94 6.96
C ASP A 52 3.00 -11.72 7.12
N GLU A 53 3.66 -12.62 7.84
CA GLU A 53 5.13 -12.65 8.01
C GLU A 53 5.87 -12.75 6.67
N GLU A 54 5.37 -13.59 5.77
CA GLU A 54 5.92 -13.75 4.43
C GLU A 54 5.74 -12.50 3.58
N MET A 55 4.58 -11.84 3.69
CA MET A 55 4.34 -10.57 3.03
C MET A 55 5.30 -9.48 3.54
N VAL A 56 5.51 -9.39 4.85
CA VAL A 56 6.48 -8.46 5.46
C VAL A 56 7.89 -8.75 4.97
N PHE A 57 8.28 -10.02 4.90
CA PHE A 57 9.60 -10.44 4.41
C PHE A 57 9.80 -10.17 2.91
N ALA A 58 8.77 -10.41 2.10
CA ALA A 58 8.78 -10.31 0.65
C ALA A 58 8.74 -8.86 0.14
N LEU A 59 8.03 -7.98 0.84
CA LEU A 59 7.81 -6.58 0.43
C LEU A 59 9.12 -5.83 0.09
N PRO A 60 10.16 -5.81 0.96
CA PRO A 60 11.40 -5.06 0.67
C PRO A 60 12.15 -5.56 -0.57
N LEU A 61 11.89 -6.78 -1.07
CA LEU A 61 12.51 -7.29 -2.30
C LEU A 61 12.05 -6.53 -3.54
N ARG A 62 10.87 -5.88 -3.47
CA ARG A 62 10.29 -5.08 -4.56
C ARG A 62 10.38 -3.57 -4.35
N LEU A 63 10.89 -3.12 -3.22
CA LEU A 63 11.14 -1.71 -2.97
C LEU A 63 12.50 -1.28 -3.52
N ARG A 64 12.56 -0.06 -4.06
CA ARG A 64 13.78 0.58 -4.59
C ARG A 64 13.87 2.01 -4.08
N GLU A 65 15.08 2.58 -4.19
CA GLU A 65 15.34 4.01 -3.94
C GLU A 65 14.68 4.55 -2.65
N GLU A 66 13.87 5.61 -2.75
CA GLU A 66 13.22 6.27 -1.62
C GLU A 66 12.33 5.30 -0.83
N ALA A 67 11.57 4.44 -1.52
CA ALA A 67 10.72 3.47 -0.86
C ALA A 67 11.51 2.43 -0.05
N ALA A 68 12.67 1.99 -0.56
CA ALA A 68 13.55 1.07 0.16
C ALA A 68 14.22 1.74 1.37
N THR A 69 14.63 3.01 1.23
CA THR A 69 15.17 3.80 2.35
C THR A 69 14.12 4.00 3.44
N PHE A 70 12.91 4.43 3.05
CA PHE A 70 11.80 4.62 3.98
C PHE A 70 11.46 3.35 4.75
N PHE A 71 11.36 2.21 4.06
CA PHE A 71 11.06 0.92 4.70
C PHE A 71 12.14 0.53 5.71
N ARG A 72 13.42 0.70 5.37
CA ARG A 72 14.53 0.39 6.29
C ARG A 72 14.48 1.25 7.54
N GLU A 73 14.22 2.55 7.40
CA GLU A 73 14.27 3.51 8.49
C GLU A 73 13.02 3.50 9.38
N ASN A 74 11.84 3.23 8.81
CA ASN A 74 10.56 3.41 9.51
C ASN A 74 9.81 2.11 9.77
N VAL A 75 10.10 1.04 9.03
CA VAL A 75 9.44 -0.26 9.22
C VAL A 75 10.35 -1.20 9.97
N ARG A 76 11.58 -1.40 9.46
CA ARG A 76 12.54 -2.34 10.06
C ARG A 76 13.05 -1.90 11.44
N ASN A 77 13.22 -0.59 11.65
CA ASN A 77 13.68 -0.07 12.94
C ASN A 77 12.56 0.05 14.00
N ARG A 78 11.28 -0.12 13.59
CA ARG A 78 10.12 -0.02 14.48
C ARG A 78 9.49 -1.38 14.81
N ASP A 79 10.11 -2.48 14.35
CA ASP A 79 9.61 -3.86 14.51
C ASP A 79 8.13 -4.03 14.15
N LEU A 80 7.68 -3.37 13.08
CA LEU A 80 6.33 -3.61 12.55
C LEU A 80 6.28 -5.03 12.01
N SER A 81 5.52 -5.89 12.68
CA SER A 81 5.35 -7.31 12.35
C SER A 81 4.13 -7.58 11.50
N LYS A 82 3.20 -6.62 11.40
CA LYS A 82 1.95 -6.76 10.66
C LYS A 82 1.99 -6.06 9.32
N PHE A 83 1.60 -6.75 8.25
CA PHE A 83 1.58 -6.14 6.92
C PHE A 83 0.65 -4.92 6.84
N GLU A 84 -0.50 -4.97 7.53
CA GLU A 84 -1.48 -3.87 7.53
C GLU A 84 -0.88 -2.55 8.04
N GLU A 85 -0.02 -2.61 9.06
CA GLU A 85 0.63 -1.42 9.64
C GLU A 85 1.66 -0.84 8.66
N ILE A 86 2.39 -1.71 7.96
CA ILE A 86 3.36 -1.36 6.94
C ILE A 86 2.67 -0.75 5.72
N GLU A 87 1.57 -1.37 5.28
CA GLU A 87 0.74 -0.87 4.19
C GLU A 87 0.27 0.56 4.49
N LYS A 88 -0.28 0.78 5.68
CA LYS A 88 -0.71 2.10 6.11
C LYS A 88 0.43 3.11 6.10
N ALA A 89 1.61 2.75 6.61
CA ALA A 89 2.77 3.63 6.61
C ALA A 89 3.24 4.00 5.18
N LEU A 90 3.21 3.04 4.25
CA LEU A 90 3.53 3.28 2.84
C LEU A 90 2.50 4.18 2.16
N LEU A 91 1.21 3.96 2.41
CA LEU A 91 0.14 4.83 1.91
C LEU A 91 0.28 6.25 2.47
N ASP A 92 0.48 6.41 3.77
CA ASP A 92 0.62 7.72 4.39
C ASP A 92 1.81 8.54 3.84
N ARG A 93 2.88 7.85 3.42
CA ARG A 93 4.09 8.44 2.84
C ARG A 93 3.96 8.73 1.35
N PHE A 94 3.52 7.76 0.56
CA PHE A 94 3.64 7.80 -0.91
C PHE A 94 2.32 8.02 -1.63
N GLN A 95 1.17 7.88 -0.95
CA GLN A 95 -0.10 8.18 -1.57
C GLN A 95 -0.20 9.69 -1.78
N PRO A 96 -0.51 10.15 -3.02
CA PRO A 96 -0.82 11.55 -3.24
C PRO A 96 -1.99 11.94 -2.35
N ARG A 97 -1.75 12.86 -1.42
CA ARG A 97 -2.83 13.51 -0.69
C ARG A 97 -3.53 14.41 -1.71
N GLU A 98 -4.82 14.16 -1.95
CA GLU A 98 -5.65 15.18 -2.60
C GLU A 98 -5.56 16.42 -1.70
N GLN A 99 -4.85 17.45 -2.14
CA GLN A 99 -4.72 18.66 -1.35
C GLN A 99 -6.08 19.36 -1.38
N PRO A 100 -6.77 19.53 -0.24
CA PRO A 100 -8.05 20.23 -0.20
C PRO A 100 -7.93 21.63 -0.79
N THR A 101 -6.76 22.25 -0.64
CA THR A 101 -6.41 23.55 -1.22
C THR A 101 -6.43 23.55 -2.75
N GLU A 102 -5.99 22.48 -3.41
CA GLU A 102 -5.97 22.38 -4.87
C GLU A 102 -7.38 22.14 -5.43
N ASN A 103 -8.18 21.33 -4.75
CA ASN A 103 -9.59 21.14 -5.10
C ASN A 103 -10.42 22.41 -4.83
N LEU A 104 -10.15 23.13 -3.73
CA LEU A 104 -10.73 24.44 -3.45
C LEU A 104 -10.31 25.48 -4.50
N ARG A 105 -9.04 25.49 -4.90
CA ARG A 105 -8.54 26.35 -5.98
C ARG A 105 -9.25 26.04 -7.31
N LYS A 106 -9.42 24.76 -7.65
CA LYS A 106 -10.18 24.33 -8.83
C LYS A 106 -11.65 24.76 -8.76
N LEU A 107 -12.25 24.69 -7.57
CA LEU A 107 -13.63 25.16 -7.34
C LEU A 107 -13.76 26.67 -7.54
N ILE A 108 -12.88 27.46 -6.90
CA ILE A 108 -12.87 28.94 -6.99
C ILE A 108 -12.66 29.43 -8.42
N HIS A 109 -11.82 28.73 -9.19
CA HIS A 109 -11.53 29.09 -10.59
C HIS A 109 -12.42 28.39 -11.62
N SER A 110 -13.43 27.63 -11.21
CA SER A 110 -14.32 26.95 -12.15
C SER A 110 -15.34 27.93 -12.73
N ILE A 111 -15.31 28.09 -14.05
CA ILE A 111 -16.30 28.84 -14.82
C ILE A 111 -17.03 27.84 -15.72
N GLN A 112 -18.33 28.08 -15.96
CA GLN A 112 -19.10 27.31 -16.93
C GLN A 112 -18.55 27.56 -18.34
N LEU A 113 -18.25 26.49 -19.08
CA LEU A 113 -17.77 26.64 -20.45
C LEU A 113 -18.90 27.09 -21.39
N PRO A 114 -18.62 27.82 -22.48
CA PRO A 114 -19.66 28.29 -23.40
C PRO A 114 -20.51 27.19 -24.03
N THR A 115 -19.97 25.98 -24.14
CA THR A 115 -20.64 24.79 -24.70
C THR A 115 -21.17 23.84 -23.64
N GLU A 116 -20.96 24.13 -22.34
CA GLU A 116 -21.38 23.29 -21.23
C GLU A 116 -22.78 23.68 -20.77
N SER A 117 -23.66 22.70 -20.58
CA SER A 117 -24.97 22.97 -20.00
C SER A 117 -24.87 23.29 -18.51
N VAL A 118 -25.84 24.05 -17.98
CA VAL A 118 -25.89 24.38 -16.54
C VAL A 118 -25.90 23.12 -15.67
N ARG A 119 -26.58 22.06 -16.13
CA ARG A 119 -26.61 20.76 -15.44
C ARG A 119 -25.22 20.10 -15.42
N ALA A 120 -24.53 20.08 -16.55
CA ALA A 120 -23.19 19.50 -16.64
C ALA A 120 -22.19 20.26 -15.76
N PHE A 121 -22.29 21.59 -15.73
CA PHE A 121 -21.48 22.43 -14.85
C PHE A 121 -21.75 22.14 -13.37
N ALA A 122 -23.04 22.09 -12.97
CA ALA A 122 -23.43 21.79 -11.59
C ALA A 122 -22.90 20.42 -11.13
N SER A 123 -23.04 19.37 -11.94
CA SER A 123 -22.51 18.05 -11.61
C SER A 123 -20.98 18.03 -11.46
N ARG A 124 -20.26 18.83 -12.26
CA ARG A 124 -18.80 18.97 -12.14
C ARG A 124 -18.38 19.69 -10.86
N ILE A 125 -19.10 20.75 -10.49
CA ILE A 125 -18.89 21.51 -9.25
C ILE A 125 -19.21 20.65 -8.01
N GLU A 126 -20.28 19.88 -8.06
CA GLU A 126 -20.65 18.93 -7.00
C GLU A 126 -19.54 17.88 -6.81
N ALA A 127 -19.05 17.27 -7.89
CA ALA A 127 -17.97 16.29 -7.83
C ALA A 127 -16.66 16.86 -7.22
N LEU A 128 -16.35 18.14 -7.48
CA LEU A 128 -15.22 18.83 -6.85
C LEU A 128 -15.46 19.14 -5.36
N SER A 129 -16.72 19.42 -4.99
CA SER A 129 -17.11 19.76 -3.62
C SER A 129 -17.12 18.53 -2.69
N TYR A 130 -17.57 17.37 -3.17
CA TYR A 130 -17.54 16.12 -2.40
C TYR A 130 -16.12 15.64 -2.07
N LYS A 131 -15.16 15.91 -2.95
CA LYS A 131 -13.74 15.64 -2.71
C LYS A 131 -13.12 16.52 -1.61
N ASN A 132 -13.74 17.67 -1.33
CA ASN A 132 -13.33 18.54 -0.21
C ASN A 132 -14.01 18.18 1.12
N GLY A 133 -15.23 17.64 1.08
CA GLY A 133 -16.04 17.39 2.28
C GLY A 133 -15.78 16.08 3.02
N SER A 134 -14.99 15.16 2.45
CA SER A 134 -14.78 13.82 3.02
C SER A 134 -13.95 13.79 4.32
N GLY A 135 -13.45 14.94 4.78
CA GLY A 135 -12.68 15.08 6.02
C GLY A 135 -13.45 15.61 7.23
N VAL A 136 -14.73 15.97 7.11
CA VAL A 136 -15.49 16.56 8.23
C VAL A 136 -16.91 16.02 8.27
N ALA A 137 -17.09 14.81 8.81
CA ALA A 137 -18.37 14.36 9.36
C ALA A 137 -18.18 13.15 10.29
N LYS A 138 -17.71 13.41 11.52
CA LYS A 138 -18.16 12.67 12.71
C LYS A 138 -18.39 13.67 13.82
N GLY A 139 -19.64 14.10 13.93
CA GLY A 139 -20.24 14.68 15.14
C GLY A 139 -21.33 13.74 15.59
#